data_AF-A0A1V5MB02-F1
#
_entry.id   AF-A0A1V5MB02-F1
#
_cell.length_a   1.000
_cell.length_b   1.000
_cell.length_c   1.000
_cell.angle_alpha   90.00
_cell.angle_beta   90.00
_cell.angle_gamma   90.00
#
_symmetry.space_group_name_H-M   'P 1'
#
loop_
_entity.id
_entity.type
_entity.pdbx_description
1 polymer ?
#
loop_
_entity_poly.entity_id
_entity_poly.type
_entity_poly.pdbx_seq_one_letter_code
_entity_poly.pdbx_strand_id
1 'polypeptide(L)' 'MKLYVYKEFAYIWQTVLGVLFLALAYFLGREDGSGDFTRLLASWILTLPGLICLLFGITTFVLRREPDIWA' A
#
# COMPACT_ATOMS: atom_id res chain seq x y z
N MET A 1 17.79 15.92 14.76
CA MET A 1 17.00 15.71 13.53
C MET A 1 15.91 14.71 13.89
N LYS A 2 14.65 15.16 13.93
CA LYS A 2 13.58 14.58 14.76
C LYS A 2 13.08 13.26 14.18
N LEU A 3 13.02 12.20 15.01
CA LEU A 3 12.47 10.86 14.69
C LEU A 3 11.13 10.92 13.93
N TYR A 4 10.33 11.94 14.25
CA TYR A 4 9.13 12.37 13.53
C TYR A 4 9.26 12.41 11.99
N VAL A 5 10.32 13.04 11.46
CA VAL A 5 10.50 13.21 10.01
C VAL A 5 10.73 11.85 9.32
N TYR A 6 11.45 10.94 9.99
CA TYR A 6 11.66 9.59 9.49
C TYR A 6 10.37 8.76 9.51
N LYS A 7 9.56 8.87 10.58
CA LYS A 7 8.25 8.20 10.66
C LYS A 7 7.32 8.70 9.56
N GLU A 8 7.23 10.02 9.37
CA GLU A 8 6.39 10.63 8.34
C GLU A 8 6.81 10.17 6.94
N PHE A 9 8.10 10.21 6.65
CA PHE A 9 8.63 9.74 5.37
C PHE A 9 8.36 8.24 5.16
N ALA A 10 8.51 7.40 6.20
CA ALA A 10 8.23 5.98 6.13
C ALA A 10 6.76 5.69 5.82
N TYR A 11 5.81 6.41 6.43
CA TYR A 11 4.38 6.25 6.14
C TYR A 11 4.01 6.69 4.72
N ILE A 12 4.59 7.80 4.25
CA ILE A 12 4.43 8.24 2.86
C ILE A 12 4.94 7.15 1.91
N TRP A 13 6.15 6.63 2.16
CA TRP A 13 6.75 5.58 1.33
C TRP A 13 5.93 4.27 1.36
N GLN A 14 5.43 3.87 2.54
CA GLN A 14 4.53 2.72 2.68
C GLN A 14 3.25 2.90 1.86
N THR A 15 2.67 4.10 1.87
CA THR A 15 1.47 4.41 1.09
C THR A 15 1.75 4.32 -0.41
N VAL A 16 2.86 4.90 -0.86
CA VAL A 16 3.31 4.84 -2.27
C VAL A 16 3.54 3.39 -2.71
N LEU A 17 4.22 2.58 -1.90
CA LEU A 17 4.42 1.16 -2.17
C LEU A 17 3.09 0.38 -2.23
N GLY A 18 2.14 0.70 -1.35
CA GLY A 18 0.79 0.13 -1.38
C GLY A 18 0.05 0.42 -2.68
N VAL A 19 0.09 1.67 -3.15
CA VAL A 19 -0.49 2.06 -4.45
C VAL A 19 0.19 1.32 -5.60
N LEU A 20 1.52 1.19 -5.58
CA LEU A 20 2.26 0.46 -6.60
C LEU A 20 1.88 -1.03 -6.63
N PHE A 21 1.72 -1.68 -5.48
CA PHE A 21 1.26 -3.07 -5.42
C PHE A 21 -0.15 -3.24 -5.96
N LEU A 22 -1.06 -2.32 -5.67
CA LEU A 22 -2.43 -2.35 -6.22
C LEU A 22 -2.43 -2.13 -7.74
N ALA A 23 -1.59 -1.23 -8.25
CA ALA A 23 -1.44 -1.02 -9.68
C ALA A 23 -0.91 -2.29 -10.38
N LEU A 24 0.14 -2.89 -9.82
CA LEU A 24 0.69 -4.16 -10.33
C LEU A 24 -0.32 -5.30 -10.26
N ALA A 25 -1.07 -5.40 -9.17
CA ALA A 25 -2.14 -6.39 -9.02
C ALA A 25 -3.22 -6.21 -10.09
N TYR A 26 -3.61 -4.96 -10.38
CA TYR A 26 -4.57 -4.66 -11.45
C TYR A 26 -4.05 -5.08 -12.82
N PHE A 27 -2.79 -4.79 -13.14
CA PHE A 27 -2.19 -5.21 -14.39
C PHE A 27 -2.04 -6.74 -14.50
N LEU A 28 -1.70 -7.43 -13.41
CA LEU A 28 -1.60 -8.90 -13.38
C LEU A 28 -2.97 -9.59 -13.47
N GLY A 29 -4.00 -8.99 -12.88
CA GLY A 29 -5.34 -9.54 -12.82
C GLY A 29 -6.18 -9.25 -14.07
N ARG A 30 -5.67 -8.41 -14.99
CA ARG A 30 -6.35 -8.13 -16.24
C ARG A 30 -6.37 -9.40 -17.08
N GLU A 31 -7.56 -9.86 -17.44
CA GLU A 31 -7.71 -11.02 -18.31
C GLU A 31 -7.16 -10.71 -19.70
N ASP A 32 -6.04 -11.36 -20.04
CA ASP A 32 -5.50 -11.39 -21.39
C ASP A 32 -6.07 -12.58 -22.20
N GLY A 33 -7.07 -13.30 -21.66
CA GLY A 33 -7.66 -14.50 -22.26
C GLY A 33 -6.82 -15.77 -22.12
N SER A 34 -5.72 -15.76 -21.34
CA SER A 34 -4.81 -16.92 -21.20
C SER A 34 -5.31 -18.03 -20.26
N GLY A 35 -6.30 -17.76 -19.41
CA GLY A 35 -6.80 -18.74 -18.42
C GLY A 35 -5.81 -19.08 -17.30
N ASP A 36 -4.72 -18.32 -17.15
CA ASP A 36 -3.69 -18.57 -16.14
C ASP A 36 -4.16 -18.25 -14.72
N PHE A 37 -4.59 -19.28 -14.00
CA PHE A 37 -4.97 -19.18 -12.58
C PHE A 37 -3.82 -18.66 -11.70
N THR A 38 -2.57 -18.91 -12.09
CA THR A 38 -1.37 -18.43 -11.37
C THR A 38 -1.28 -16.90 -11.37
N ARG A 39 -1.68 -16.22 -12.46
CA ARG A 39 -1.68 -14.75 -12.55
C ARG A 39 -2.77 -14.14 -11.66
N LEU A 40 -3.95 -14.76 -11.65
CA LEU A 40 -5.04 -14.42 -10.74
C LEU A 40 -4.62 -14.55 -9.27
N LEU A 41 -3.98 -15.67 -8.90
CA LEU A 41 -3.49 -15.88 -7.55
C LEU A 41 -2.43 -14.84 -7.16
N ALA A 42 -1.48 -14.55 -8.05
CA ALA A 42 -0.47 -13.52 -7.82
C ALA A 42 -1.07 -12.12 -7.66
N SER A 43 -2.08 -11.77 -8.47
CA SER A 43 -2.83 -10.51 -8.34
C SER A 43 -3.49 -10.40 -6.96
N TRP A 44 -4.15 -11.44 -6.47
CA TRP A 44 -4.74 -11.45 -5.13
C TRP A 44 -3.70 -11.31 -4.01
N ILE A 45 -2.56 -11.99 -4.13
CA ILE A 45 -1.45 -11.89 -3.17
C ILE A 45 -0.87 -10.47 -3.10
N LEU A 46 -0.85 -9.73 -4.21
CA LEU A 46 -0.42 -8.33 -4.27
C LEU A 46 -1.49 -7.35 -3.78
N THR A 47 -2.77 -7.70 -3.99
CA THR A 47 -3.90 -6.83 -3.64
C THR A 47 -4.06 -6.65 -2.13
N LEU A 48 -3.98 -7.74 -1.36
CA LEU A 48 -4.12 -7.71 0.10
C LEU A 48 -3.10 -6.79 0.81
N PRO A 49 -1.78 -6.97 0.63
CA PRO A 49 -0.79 -6.08 1.24
C PRO A 49 -0.88 -4.65 0.68
N GLY A 50 -1.19 -4.49 -0.60
CA GLY A 50 -1.41 -3.18 -1.20
C GLY A 50 -2.54 -2.39 -0.52
N LEU A 51 -3.68 -3.04 -0.27
CA LEU A 51 -4.81 -2.48 0.47
C LEU A 51 -4.45 -2.13 1.92
N ILE A 52 -3.75 -3.04 2.62
CA ILE A 52 -3.32 -2.80 4.01
C ILE A 52 -2.40 -1.58 4.09
N CYS A 53 -1.41 -1.49 3.20
CA CYS A 53 -0.50 -0.34 3.11
C CYS A 53 -1.25 0.97 2.83
N LEU A 54 -2.25 0.93 1.93
CA LEU A 54 -3.06 2.09 1.58
C LEU A 54 -3.95 2.56 2.75
N LEU A 55 -4.62 1.63 3.43
CA LEU A 55 -5.45 1.93 4.59
C LEU A 55 -4.63 2.51 5.74
N PHE A 56 -3.44 1.94 6.03
CA PHE A 56 -2.52 2.50 7.01
C PHE A 56 -2.04 3.90 6.63
N GLY A 57 -1.74 4.12 5.36
CA GLY A 57 -1.36 5.42 4.82
C GLY A 57 -2.45 6.48 4.98
N ILE A 58 -3.69 6.15 4.64
CA ILE A 58 -4.84 7.04 4.84
C ILE A 58 -5.07 7.31 6.33
N THR A 59 -4.99 6.27 7.16
CA THR A 59 -5.19 6.40 8.62
C THR A 59 -4.16 7.33 9.25
N THR A 60 -2.88 7.19 8.88
CA THR A 60 -1.82 8.09 9.33
C THR A 60 -1.96 9.51 8.78
N PHE A 61 -2.46 9.67 7.55
CA PHE A 61 -2.77 10.98 7.00
C PHE A 61 -3.92 11.68 7.75
N VAL A 62 -4.97 10.94 8.11
CA VAL A 62 -6.10 11.45 8.91
C VAL A 62 -5.63 11.83 10.32
N LEU A 63 -4.87 10.95 10.97
CA LEU A 63 -4.35 11.13 12.32
C LEU A 63 -3.12 12.05 12.37
N ARG A 64 -2.67 12.66 11.27
CA ARG A 64 -1.45 13.46 11.22
C ARG A 64 -1.38 14.62 12.22
N ARG A 65 -2.53 15.04 12.77
CA ARG A 65 -2.64 16.11 13.78
C ARG A 65 -2.61 15.59 15.22
N GLU A 66 -2.73 14.29 15.43
CA GLU A 66 -2.65 13.65 16.74
C GLU A 66 -1.19 13.55 17.16
N PRO A 67 -0.76 14.17 18.28
CA PRO A 67 0.63 14.10 18.72
C PRO A 67 1.05 12.67 19.14
N ASP A 68 0.10 11.83 19.59
CA ASP A 68 0.36 10.47 20.07
C ASP A 68 0.92 9.53 18.99
N ILE A 69 0.58 9.73 17.72
CA ILE A 69 1.12 8.89 16.64
C ILE A 69 2.56 9.28 16.25
N TRP A 70 3.01 10.48 16.66
CA TRP A 70 4.29 11.07 16.28
C TRP A 70 5.31 11.16 17.41
N ALA A 71 4.85 11.01 18.66
CA ALA A 71 5.69 10.86 19.86
C ALA A 71 6.64 9.67 19.73
#